data_AF-A0AB38JGH2-F1
#
_entry.id   AF-A0AB38JGH2-F1
#
_cell.length_a   1.000
_cell.length_b   1.000
_cell.length_c   1.000
_cell.angle_alpha   90.00
_cell.angle_beta   90.00
_cell.angle_gamma   90.00
#
_symmetry.space_group_name_H-M   'P 1'
#
loop_
_entity.id
_entity.type
_entity.pdbx_description
1 polymer ?
#
loop_
_entity_poly.entity_id
_entity_poly.type
_entity_poly.pdbx_seq_one_letter_code
_entity_poly.pdbx_strand_id
1 'polypeptide(L)'
;MLAHAPLPTGTRLRSVTADAAGPLAVPRADLVVLDVYDGDEIPEPFYRTEVLGGLAGLVEGVGLLAVNVADDADHRRLRRLRREVQRVLPVVAAVGPLSYAEGRGSGNAILLASRGDLATHAAARLLQAGPHPVAAVADRDVMPVEVAVEVDP
;
A
#
# COMPACT_ATOMS: atom_id res chain seq x y z
N MET A 1 9.46 20.23 8.02
CA MET A 1 8.62 19.56 6.99
C MET A 1 7.36 20.34 6.64
N LEU A 2 6.43 20.59 7.57
CA LEU A 2 5.15 21.25 7.21
C LEU A 2 5.28 22.67 6.64
N ALA A 3 6.30 23.43 7.03
CA ALA A 3 6.59 24.74 6.43
C ALA A 3 6.95 24.69 4.93
N HIS A 4 7.35 23.51 4.44
CA HIS A 4 7.76 23.29 3.05
C HIS A 4 6.82 22.35 2.29
N ALA A 5 5.77 21.86 2.96
CA ALA A 5 4.70 21.04 2.39
C ALA A 5 3.38 21.37 3.12
N PRO A 6 2.79 22.56 2.86
CA PRO A 6 1.58 22.99 3.54
C PRO A 6 0.42 22.07 3.18
N LEU A 7 -0.35 21.67 4.19
CA LEU A 7 -1.56 20.88 3.99
C LEU A 7 -2.73 21.82 3.65
N PRO A 8 -3.77 21.31 2.95
CA PRO A 8 -4.98 22.08 2.65
C PRO A 8 -5.59 22.75 3.89
N THR A 9 -6.23 23.91 3.68
CA THR A 9 -6.91 24.63 4.76
C THR A 9 -7.96 23.75 5.42
N GLY A 10 -7.98 23.72 6.75
CA GLY A 10 -8.92 22.91 7.53
C GLY A 10 -8.42 21.51 7.86
N THR A 11 -7.24 21.09 7.38
CA THR A 11 -6.63 19.82 7.80
C THR A 11 -6.36 19.83 9.31
N ARG A 12 -6.95 18.87 10.02
CA ARG A 12 -6.60 18.58 11.41
C ARG A 12 -5.47 17.56 11.43
N LEU A 13 -4.25 18.03 11.67
CA LEU A 13 -3.08 17.18 11.76
C LEU A 13 -2.67 16.99 13.22
N ARG A 14 -2.43 15.74 13.61
CA ARG A 14 -1.75 15.39 14.86
C ARG A 14 -0.51 14.59 14.52
N SER A 15 0.66 15.13 14.84
CA SER A 15 1.93 14.39 14.77
C SER A 15 2.15 13.64 16.07
N VAL A 16 2.64 12.40 15.97
CA VAL A 16 3.01 11.56 17.11
C VAL A 16 4.43 11.10 16.88
N THR A 17 5.32 11.39 17.81
CA THR A 17 6.70 10.89 17.80
C THR A 17 6.74 9.58 18.58
N ALA A 18 6.80 8.46 17.85
CA ALA A 18 6.89 7.12 18.40
C ALA A 18 7.49 6.17 17.36
N ASP A 19 7.92 4.99 17.80
CA ASP A 19 8.25 3.89 16.90
C ASP A 19 6.95 3.27 16.35
N ALA A 20 6.75 3.32 15.03
CA ALA A 20 5.58 2.76 14.36
C ALA A 20 5.55 1.22 14.38
N ALA A 21 6.66 0.55 14.68
CA ALA A 21 6.69 -0.89 14.92
C ALA A 21 6.26 -1.25 16.36
N GLY A 22 6.17 -0.25 17.25
CA GLY A 22 5.72 -0.41 18.63
C GLY A 22 4.22 -0.13 18.83
N PRO A 23 3.73 -0.22 20.08
CA PRO A 23 2.36 0.14 20.41
C PRO A 23 2.06 1.62 20.10
N LEU A 24 1.02 1.87 19.32
CA LEU A 24 0.58 3.22 18.95
C LEU A 24 -0.72 3.60 19.68
N ALA A 25 -0.67 4.64 20.52
CA ALA A 25 -1.84 5.24 21.14
C ALA A 25 -2.51 6.24 20.19
N VAL A 26 -3.07 5.72 19.09
CA VAL A 26 -3.76 6.50 18.06
C VAL A 26 -5.18 5.95 17.84
N PRO A 27 -6.15 6.80 17.45
CA PRO A 27 -7.47 6.34 17.06
C PRO A 27 -7.38 5.35 15.90
N ARG A 28 -8.41 4.49 15.78
CA ARG A 28 -8.63 3.74 14.55
C ARG A 28 -8.95 4.68 13.39
N ALA A 29 -8.73 4.20 12.18
CA ALA A 29 -8.93 4.96 10.95
C ALA A 29 -9.50 4.09 9.84
N ASP A 30 -10.24 4.71 8.93
CA ASP A 30 -10.73 4.08 7.69
C ASP A 30 -9.59 3.70 6.74
N LEU A 31 -8.46 4.42 6.83
CA LEU A 31 -7.24 4.19 6.06
C LEU A 31 -6.02 4.32 6.97
N VAL A 32 -5.23 3.25 7.01
CA VAL A 32 -3.89 3.22 7.61
C VAL A 32 -2.89 3.13 6.47
N VAL A 33 -1.94 4.07 6.40
CA VAL A 33 -0.86 4.07 5.40
C VAL A 33 0.45 3.74 6.10
N LEU A 34 1.14 2.73 5.59
CA LEU A 34 2.49 2.36 6.01
C LEU A 34 3.48 2.77 4.91
N ASP A 35 4.27 3.80 5.19
CA ASP A 35 5.27 4.37 4.29
C ASP A 35 6.58 4.52 5.08
N VAL A 36 7.33 3.43 5.18
CA VAL A 36 8.48 3.30 6.09
C VAL A 36 9.69 2.76 5.34
N TYR A 37 10.82 3.43 5.54
CA TYR A 37 12.07 3.13 4.86
C TYR A 37 13.27 3.33 5.78
N ASP A 38 14.27 2.47 5.63
CA ASP A 38 15.63 2.65 6.10
C ASP A 38 16.56 2.56 4.87
N GLY A 39 16.96 3.72 4.36
CA GLY A 39 17.54 3.83 3.02
C GLY A 39 16.53 3.42 1.94
N ASP A 40 16.87 2.37 1.18
CA ASP A 40 16.05 1.85 0.08
C ASP A 40 15.22 0.61 0.49
N GLU A 41 15.28 0.22 1.77
CA GLU A 41 14.62 -0.99 2.28
C GLU A 41 13.50 -0.69 3.28
N ILE A 42 12.54 -1.60 3.37
CA ILE A 42 11.54 -1.60 4.45
C ILE A 42 12.21 -2.18 5.70
N PRO A 43 12.16 -1.52 6.87
CA PRO A 43 12.79 -2.05 8.07
C PRO A 43 12.23 -3.43 8.48
N GLU A 44 13.12 -4.34 8.89
CA GLU A 44 12.78 -5.74 9.22
C GLU A 44 11.57 -5.94 10.17
N PRO A 45 11.33 -5.10 11.20
CA PRO A 45 10.16 -5.23 12.05
C PRO A 45 8.82 -5.23 11.30
N PHE A 46 8.72 -4.52 10.16
CA PHE A 46 7.48 -4.41 9.38
C PHE A 46 7.16 -5.64 8.53
N TYR A 47 8.03 -6.66 8.55
CA TYR A 47 7.71 -7.99 8.01
C TYR A 47 7.17 -8.96 9.08
N ARG A 48 7.12 -8.55 10.35
CA ARG A 48 6.66 -9.42 11.45
C ARG A 48 5.14 -9.38 11.55
N THR A 49 4.51 -10.55 11.65
CA THR A 49 3.04 -10.67 11.74
C THR A 49 2.48 -9.89 12.94
N GLU A 50 3.22 -9.80 14.05
CA GLU A 50 2.79 -9.10 15.26
C GLU A 50 2.67 -7.58 15.03
N VAL A 51 3.64 -6.99 14.34
CA VAL A 51 3.65 -5.56 13.98
C VAL A 51 2.52 -5.26 12.99
N LEU A 52 2.41 -6.09 11.95
CA LEU A 52 1.34 -5.97 10.96
C LEU A 52 -0.05 -6.17 11.58
N GLY A 53 -0.18 -7.03 12.59
CA GLY A 53 -1.40 -7.24 13.36
C GLY A 53 -1.79 -6.00 14.18
N GLY A 54 -0.80 -5.32 14.78
CA GLY A 54 -0.99 -4.04 15.44
C GLY A 54 -1.54 -2.98 14.48
N LEU A 55 -0.94 -2.84 13.30
CA LEU A 55 -1.39 -1.94 12.24
C LEU A 55 -2.78 -2.30 11.71
N ALA A 56 -3.05 -3.59 11.47
CA ALA A 56 -4.37 -4.06 11.07
C ALA A 56 -5.45 -3.81 12.15
N GLY A 57 -5.07 -3.78 13.43
CA GLY A 57 -5.93 -3.42 14.55
C GLY A 57 -6.33 -1.93 14.58
N LEU A 58 -5.57 -1.07 13.90
CA LEU A 58 -5.90 0.35 13.70
C LEU A 58 -6.89 0.56 12.55
N VAL A 59 -7.05 -0.40 11.64
CA VAL A 59 -8.02 -0.32 10.54
C VAL A 59 -9.43 -0.50 11.09
N GLU A 60 -10.28 0.51 10.95
CA GLU A 60 -11.68 0.50 11.38
C GLU A 60 -12.57 -0.29 10.40
N GLY A 61 -13.43 -1.16 10.93
CA GLY A 61 -14.41 -1.92 10.14
C GLY A 61 -13.80 -2.62 8.91
N VAL A 62 -14.32 -2.28 7.73
CA VAL A 62 -13.89 -2.76 6.40
C VAL A 62 -12.90 -1.82 5.71
N GLY A 63 -12.24 -0.94 6.46
CA GLY A 63 -11.23 0.00 5.95
C GLY A 63 -10.00 -0.67 5.33
N LEU A 64 -8.99 0.15 5.03
CA LEU A 64 -7.79 -0.26 4.29
C LEU A 64 -6.51 -0.09 5.11
N LEU A 65 -5.64 -1.09 5.01
CA LEU A 65 -4.20 -0.90 5.17
C LEU A 65 -3.59 -0.76 3.78
N ALA A 66 -2.87 0.34 3.54
CA ALA A 66 -2.10 0.56 2.32
C ALA A 66 -0.61 0.61 2.67
N VAL A 67 0.20 -0.26 2.08
CA VAL A 67 1.64 -0.32 2.32
C VAL A 67 2.35 0.08 1.03
N ASN A 68 3.21 1.09 1.10
CA ASN A 68 4.12 1.41 0.02
C ASN A 68 5.29 0.42 0.02
N VAL A 69 5.56 -0.20 -1.13
CA VAL A 69 6.56 -1.25 -1.28
C VAL A 69 7.48 -0.88 -2.43
N ALA A 70 8.65 -0.35 -2.10
CA ALA A 70 9.75 -0.25 -3.07
C ALA A 70 10.37 -1.63 -3.24
N ASP A 71 10.41 -2.15 -4.45
CA ASP A 71 10.86 -3.51 -4.73
C ASP A 71 11.61 -3.62 -6.07
N ASP A 72 12.37 -4.70 -6.20
CA ASP A 72 13.06 -5.03 -7.42
C ASP A 72 12.16 -5.84 -8.36
N ALA A 73 12.61 -6.02 -9.60
CA ALA A 73 11.89 -6.75 -10.64
C ALA A 73 11.52 -8.19 -10.23
N ASP A 74 12.18 -8.74 -9.22
CA ASP A 74 11.91 -10.08 -8.72
C ASP A 74 10.78 -10.14 -7.69
N HIS A 75 10.21 -9.02 -7.24
CA HIS A 75 9.09 -8.90 -6.28
C HIS A 75 9.27 -9.59 -4.93
N ARG A 76 10.51 -9.81 -4.46
CA ARG A 76 10.74 -10.51 -3.18
C ARG A 76 10.08 -9.82 -1.99
N ARG A 77 10.21 -8.48 -1.88
CA ARG A 77 9.67 -7.73 -0.74
C ARG A 77 8.15 -7.72 -0.76
N LEU A 78 7.54 -7.50 -1.93
CA LEU A 78 6.09 -7.53 -2.13
C LEU A 78 5.52 -8.91 -1.82
N ARG A 79 6.13 -10.00 -2.31
CA ARG A 79 5.64 -11.36 -2.02
C ARG A 79 5.75 -11.69 -0.53
N ARG A 80 6.82 -11.26 0.13
CA ARG A 80 7.00 -11.44 1.58
C ARG A 80 5.91 -10.68 2.35
N LEU A 81 5.73 -9.38 2.10
CA LEU A 81 4.71 -8.57 2.78
C LEU A 81 3.31 -9.08 2.51
N ARG A 82 2.97 -9.43 1.26
CA ARG A 82 1.67 -10.00 0.92
C ARG A 82 1.34 -11.20 1.80
N ARG A 83 2.28 -12.15 1.92
CA ARG A 83 2.09 -13.35 2.74
C ARG A 83 1.85 -13.02 4.21
N GLU A 84 2.61 -12.08 4.77
CA GLU A 84 2.52 -11.73 6.20
C GLU A 84 1.26 -10.90 6.49
N VAL A 85 0.90 -9.96 5.61
CA VAL A 85 -0.33 -9.17 5.73
C VAL A 85 -1.59 -10.04 5.57
N GLN A 86 -1.57 -11.02 4.67
CA GLN A 86 -2.68 -11.96 4.49
C GLN A 86 -3.03 -12.77 5.75
N ARG A 87 -2.09 -12.88 6.71
CA ARG A 87 -2.36 -13.52 8.01
C ARG A 87 -3.24 -12.67 8.93
N VAL A 88 -3.30 -11.36 8.71
CA VAL A 88 -4.03 -10.41 9.57
C VAL A 88 -5.17 -9.70 8.85
N LEU A 89 -5.10 -9.57 7.52
CA LEU A 89 -6.14 -9.02 6.65
C LEU A 89 -6.31 -9.93 5.42
N PRO A 90 -7.44 -10.63 5.27
CA PRO A 90 -7.59 -11.74 4.32
C PRO A 90 -7.61 -11.32 2.85
N VAL A 91 -8.12 -10.13 2.54
CA VAL A 91 -8.25 -9.65 1.16
C VAL A 91 -7.12 -8.69 0.88
N VAL A 92 -6.31 -9.00 -0.14
CA VAL A 92 -5.17 -8.18 -0.55
C VAL A 92 -5.17 -7.97 -2.06
N ALA A 93 -4.68 -6.81 -2.48
CA ALA A 93 -4.43 -6.47 -3.87
C ALA A 93 -3.15 -5.63 -3.96
N ALA A 94 -2.41 -5.72 -5.06
CA ALA A 94 -1.24 -4.88 -5.30
C ALA A 94 -1.44 -4.06 -6.56
N VAL A 95 -1.02 -2.80 -6.50
CA VAL A 95 -1.19 -1.80 -7.55
C VAL A 95 0.15 -1.12 -7.79
N GLY A 96 0.67 -1.12 -9.01
CA GLY A 96 1.98 -0.51 -9.33
C GLY A 96 2.19 -0.35 -10.84
N PRO A 97 3.32 0.19 -11.30
CA PRO A 97 3.60 0.34 -12.72
C PRO A 97 3.53 -0.99 -13.48
N LEU A 98 3.07 -0.98 -14.74
CA LEU A 98 3.02 -2.20 -15.56
C LEU A 98 4.39 -2.88 -15.72
N SER A 99 5.45 -2.10 -15.97
CA SER A 99 6.82 -2.62 -16.08
C SER A 99 7.30 -3.32 -14.82
N TYR A 100 6.92 -2.81 -13.65
CA TYR A 100 7.18 -3.47 -12.38
C TYR A 100 6.34 -4.76 -12.29
N ALA A 101 5.04 -4.70 -12.56
CA ALA A 101 4.15 -5.86 -12.47
C ALA A 101 4.60 -7.04 -13.36
N GLU A 102 5.20 -6.76 -14.52
CA GLU A 102 5.75 -7.76 -15.45
C GLU A 102 7.19 -8.18 -15.13
N GLY A 103 7.79 -7.65 -14.05
CA GLY A 103 9.17 -7.97 -13.66
C GLY A 103 10.21 -7.45 -14.65
N ARG A 104 9.92 -6.37 -15.37
CA ARG A 104 10.82 -5.74 -16.34
C ARG A 104 11.72 -4.66 -15.72
N GLY A 105 11.46 -4.27 -14.48
CA GLY A 105 12.25 -3.28 -13.74
C GLY A 105 11.86 -3.18 -12.28
N SER A 106 12.69 -2.49 -11.48
CA SER A 106 12.34 -2.09 -10.12
C SER A 106 11.23 -1.03 -10.13
N GLY A 107 10.55 -0.88 -9.00
CA GLY A 107 9.49 0.13 -8.87
C GLY A 107 8.77 0.03 -7.54
N ASN A 108 7.72 0.85 -7.40
CA ASN A 108 6.89 0.86 -6.22
C ASN A 108 5.55 0.18 -6.50
N ALA A 109 5.10 -0.65 -5.57
CA ALA A 109 3.73 -1.14 -5.50
C ALA A 109 3.07 -0.65 -4.22
N ILE A 110 1.78 -0.36 -4.30
CA ILE A 110 0.92 -0.19 -3.13
C ILE A 110 0.24 -1.54 -2.87
N LEU A 111 0.61 -2.19 -1.78
CA LEU A 111 -0.08 -3.37 -1.26
C LEU A 111 -1.28 -2.89 -0.42
N LEU A 112 -2.47 -3.14 -0.93
CA LEU A 112 -3.75 -2.87 -0.28
C LEU A 112 -4.22 -4.11 0.45
N ALA A 113 -4.74 -3.95 1.66
CA ALA A 113 -5.29 -5.04 2.46
C ALA A 113 -6.53 -4.60 3.24
N SER A 114 -7.54 -5.47 3.32
CA SER A 114 -8.79 -5.22 4.03
C SER A 114 -9.39 -6.51 4.60
N ARG A 115 -10.36 -6.35 5.51
CA ARG A 115 -11.23 -7.43 5.99
C ARG A 115 -12.29 -7.82 4.97
N GLY A 116 -12.65 -6.90 4.07
CA GLY A 116 -13.65 -7.11 3.02
C GLY A 116 -13.06 -6.88 1.63
N ASP A 117 -13.94 -6.81 0.63
CA ASP A 117 -13.58 -6.63 -0.78
C ASP A 117 -12.99 -5.25 -1.13
N LEU A 118 -12.93 -4.33 -0.16
CA LEU A 118 -12.50 -2.95 -0.37
C LEU A 118 -11.08 -2.86 -0.97
N ALA A 119 -10.17 -3.78 -0.62
CA ALA A 119 -8.82 -3.80 -1.20
C ALA A 119 -8.86 -4.01 -2.72
N THR A 120 -9.67 -4.95 -3.20
CA THR A 120 -9.85 -5.23 -4.62
C THR A 120 -10.59 -4.10 -5.33
N HIS A 121 -11.65 -3.58 -4.71
CA HIS A 121 -12.39 -2.44 -5.27
C HIS A 121 -11.52 -1.18 -5.38
N ALA A 122 -10.73 -0.87 -4.35
CA ALA A 122 -9.79 0.24 -4.37
C ALA A 122 -8.72 0.04 -5.44
N ALA A 123 -8.18 -1.18 -5.58
CA ALA A 123 -7.23 -1.50 -6.65
C ALA A 123 -7.82 -1.24 -8.04
N ALA A 124 -9.03 -1.72 -8.32
CA ALA A 124 -9.71 -1.49 -9.59
C ALA A 124 -9.95 0.01 -9.86
N ARG A 125 -10.33 0.77 -8.84
CA ARG A 125 -10.52 2.24 -8.98
C ARG A 125 -9.21 2.97 -9.22
N LEU A 126 -8.12 2.58 -8.56
CA LEU A 126 -6.81 3.20 -8.74
C LEU A 126 -6.26 2.95 -10.15
N LEU A 127 -6.54 1.79 -10.75
CA LEU A 127 -6.24 1.53 -12.15
C LEU A 127 -6.98 2.46 -13.11
N GLN A 128 -8.26 2.71 -12.82
CA GLN A 128 -9.11 3.57 -13.65
C GLN A 128 -8.75 5.06 -13.52
N ALA A 129 -8.26 5.49 -12.36
CA ALA A 129 -8.07 6.91 -12.06
C ALA A 129 -6.89 7.57 -12.80
N GLY A 130 -5.81 6.83 -13.11
CA GLY A 130 -4.61 7.38 -13.75
C GLY A 130 -3.85 8.41 -12.88
N PRO A 131 -2.51 8.42 -12.91
CA PRO A 131 -1.81 9.31 -13.85
C PRO A 131 -0.56 8.68 -14.49
N HIS A 132 -0.35 7.38 -14.27
CA HIS A 132 0.74 6.55 -14.80
C HIS A 132 0.16 5.21 -15.27
N PRO A 133 0.85 4.41 -16.11
CA PRO A 133 0.40 3.07 -16.45
C PRO A 133 0.44 2.19 -15.20
N VAL A 134 -0.66 2.17 -14.46
CA VAL A 134 -0.86 1.36 -13.27
C VAL A 134 -1.43 0.01 -13.71
N ALA A 135 -0.89 -1.09 -13.19
CA ALA A 135 -1.38 -2.46 -13.31
C ALA A 135 -1.79 -2.97 -11.92
N ALA A 136 -2.91 -3.69 -11.82
CA ALA A 136 -3.33 -4.37 -10.59
C ALA A 136 -3.38 -5.87 -10.86
N VAL A 137 -2.95 -6.63 -9.85
CA VAL A 137 -2.84 -8.08 -9.96
C VAL A 137 -3.88 -8.70 -9.04
N ALA A 138 -4.89 -9.36 -9.62
CA ALA A 138 -5.82 -10.23 -8.92
C ALA A 138 -5.31 -11.69 -8.99
N ASP A 139 -5.73 -12.53 -8.03
CA ASP A 139 -5.25 -13.90 -7.92
C ASP A 139 -5.94 -14.83 -8.93
N ARG A 140 -5.11 -15.40 -9.83
CA ARG A 140 -5.32 -16.42 -10.87
C ARG A 140 -5.83 -15.93 -12.24
N ASP A 141 -5.11 -16.40 -13.26
CA ASP A 141 -5.09 -16.03 -14.67
C ASP A 141 -4.67 -14.57 -14.96
N VAL A 142 -3.38 -14.44 -15.27
CA VAL A 142 -2.70 -13.21 -15.66
C VAL A 142 -3.29 -12.69 -16.96
N MET A 143 -3.94 -11.53 -16.92
CA MET A 143 -4.24 -10.75 -18.11
C MET A 143 -3.76 -9.31 -17.89
N PRO A 144 -2.78 -8.82 -18.68
CA PRO A 144 -2.45 -7.40 -18.68
C PRO A 144 -3.67 -6.61 -19.17
N VAL A 145 -4.06 -5.59 -18.42
CA VAL A 145 -5.05 -4.61 -18.89
C VAL A 145 -4.28 -3.34 -19.18
N GLU A 146 -4.08 -3.06 -20.46
CA GLU A 146 -3.63 -1.74 -20.90
C GLU A 146 -4.79 -0.76 -20.77
N VAL A 147 -4.65 0.22 -19.89
CA VAL A 147 -5.52 1.39 -19.89
C VAL A 147 -4.85 2.41 -20.79
N ALA A 148 -5.44 2.66 -21.96
CA ALA A 148 -5.01 3.73 -22.85
C ALA A 148 -5.13 5.06 -22.10
N VAL A 149 -3.98 5.71 -21.85
CA VAL A 149 -3.96 7.08 -21.36
C VAL A 149 -4.08 7.98 -22.59
N GLU A 150 -5.28 8.51 -22.83
CA GLU A 150 -5.45 9.61 -23.79
C GLU A 150 -4.87 10.85 -23.13
N VAL A 151 -3.64 11.20 -23.52
CA VAL A 151 -3.02 12.48 -23.16
C VAL A 151 -3.58 13.51 -24.13
N ASP A 152 -4.55 14.30 -23.67
CA ASP A 152 -5.02 15.47 -24.40
C ASP A 152 -3.83 16.47 -24.49
N PRO A 153 -3.42 16.91 -25.70
CA PRO A 153 -2.19 17.69 -25.92
C PRO A 153 -2.19 19.11 -25.33
#